data_AF-A0A0F7TTC4-F1
#
_entry.id   AF-A0A0F7TTC4-F1
#
_cell.length_a   1.000
_cell.length_b   1.000
_cell.length_c   1.000
_cell.angle_alpha   90.00
_cell.angle_beta   90.00
_cell.angle_gamma   90.00
#
_symmetry.space_group_name_H-M   'P 1'
#
loop_
_entity.id
_entity.type
_entity.pdbx_description
1 polymer ?
#
loop_
_entity_poly.entity_id
_entity_poly.type
_entity_poly.pdbx_seq_one_letter_code
_entity_poly.pdbx_strand_id
1 'polypeptide(L)'
;MPKKASLEAVKLPERATLYTIDSKPLFFQRFDDPPIPHLRLIHAFPTALPTIQIDRGAIRFVLSGATLMAPGLTSPGGRLPDAEHALEAGQVVAVKAEGKEEVCLVGALKVGTEEMKSKGKGVVMDEGHYLGDGLWNLQLD
;
A
#
# COMPACT_ATOMS: atom_id res chain seq x y z
N MET A 1 14.30 -14.28 5.13
CA MET A 1 13.60 -15.53 4.72
C MET A 1 14.36 -16.74 5.27
N PRO A 2 13.68 -17.73 5.86
CA PRO A 2 14.34 -18.96 6.32
C PRO A 2 14.95 -19.72 5.14
N LYS A 3 16.21 -20.15 5.26
CA LYS A 3 16.93 -20.83 4.17
C LYS A 3 16.33 -22.17 3.74
N LYS A 4 15.51 -22.79 4.61
CA LYS A 4 14.89 -24.10 4.38
C LYS A 4 13.41 -24.02 3.99
N ALA A 5 12.83 -22.82 3.98
CA ALA A 5 11.43 -22.65 3.63
C ALA A 5 11.25 -22.72 2.10
N SER A 6 10.14 -23.30 1.65
CA SER A 6 9.74 -23.28 0.25
C SER A 6 9.01 -21.98 -0.05
N LEU A 7 9.43 -21.26 -1.09
CA LEU A 7 8.71 -20.10 -1.60
C LEU A 7 7.72 -20.58 -2.67
N GLU A 8 6.44 -20.36 -2.42
CA GLU A 8 5.36 -20.78 -3.31
C GLU A 8 4.79 -19.59 -4.09
N ALA A 9 4.38 -19.82 -5.33
CA ALA A 9 3.79 -18.81 -6.20
C ALA A 9 2.35 -19.21 -6.56
N VAL A 10 1.38 -18.54 -5.95
CA VAL A 10 -0.05 -18.73 -6.18
C VAL A 10 -0.50 -17.82 -7.32
N LYS A 11 -1.04 -18.40 -8.40
CA LYS A 11 -1.58 -17.62 -9.52
C LYS A 11 -2.96 -17.08 -9.16
N LEU A 12 -3.13 -15.78 -9.34
CA LEU A 12 -4.37 -15.05 -9.11
C LEU A 12 -4.98 -14.60 -10.45
N PRO A 13 -6.25 -14.17 -10.46
CA PRO A 13 -6.83 -13.48 -11.61
C PRO A 13 -6.01 -12.26 -12.06
N GLU A 14 -6.31 -11.74 -13.24
CA GLU A 14 -5.66 -10.52 -13.80
C GLU A 14 -4.14 -10.61 -13.94
N ARG A 15 -3.61 -11.83 -14.09
CA ARG A 15 -2.16 -12.10 -14.17
C ARG A 15 -1.39 -11.59 -12.95
N ALA A 16 -2.03 -11.61 -11.78
CA ALA A 16 -1.35 -11.41 -10.51
C ALA A 16 -0.75 -12.73 -9.98
N THR A 17 0.38 -12.64 -9.28
CA THR A 17 1.01 -13.75 -8.56
C THR A 17 1.19 -13.35 -7.11
N LEU A 18 0.77 -14.19 -6.19
CA LEU A 18 1.01 -14.04 -4.75
C LEU A 18 2.12 -15.00 -4.33
N TYR A 19 3.15 -14.47 -3.70
CA TYR A 19 4.26 -15.22 -3.14
C TYR A 19 4.02 -15.52 -1.67
N THR A 20 4.15 -16.78 -1.27
CA THR A 20 3.85 -17.24 0.08
C THR A 20 4.94 -18.16 0.64
N ILE A 21 5.04 -18.24 1.97
CA ILE A 21 5.81 -19.27 2.69
C ILE A 21 4.90 -19.82 3.79
N ASP A 22 4.73 -21.14 3.87
CA ASP A 22 3.88 -21.80 4.87
C ASP A 22 2.46 -21.19 4.91
N SER A 23 1.85 -20.98 3.75
CA SER A 23 0.55 -20.31 3.56
C SER A 23 0.48 -18.87 4.13
N LYS A 24 1.62 -18.24 4.44
CA LYS A 24 1.68 -16.82 4.82
C LYS A 24 1.98 -15.95 3.60
N PRO A 25 1.10 -15.00 3.25
CA PRO A 25 1.32 -14.12 2.12
C PRO A 25 2.45 -13.12 2.40
N LEU A 26 3.37 -12.97 1.44
CA LEU A 26 4.53 -12.09 1.56
C LEU A 26 4.45 -10.91 0.61
N PHE A 27 4.38 -11.18 -0.69
CA PHE A 27 4.37 -10.17 -1.75
C PHE A 27 3.37 -10.56 -2.83
N PHE A 28 2.73 -9.60 -3.46
CA PHE A 28 1.98 -9.81 -4.70
C PHE A 28 2.61 -9.01 -5.84
N GLN A 29 2.45 -9.52 -7.06
CA GLN A 29 3.01 -8.91 -8.25
C GLN A 29 1.99 -9.02 -9.37
N ARG A 30 1.67 -7.90 -10.03
CA ARG A 30 0.83 -7.88 -11.23
C ARG A 30 1.76 -7.83 -12.44
N PHE A 31 1.54 -8.71 -13.42
CA PHE A 31 2.37 -8.79 -14.63
C PHE A 31 3.88 -8.79 -14.28
N ASP A 32 4.63 -7.82 -14.82
CA ASP A 32 6.07 -7.65 -14.65
C ASP A 32 6.39 -6.44 -13.75
N ASP A 33 5.40 -5.91 -13.01
CA ASP A 33 5.61 -4.80 -12.07
C ASP A 33 6.51 -5.23 -10.91
N PRO A 34 7.13 -4.30 -10.17
CA PRO A 34 7.82 -4.63 -8.93
C PRO A 34 6.88 -5.32 -7.92
N PRO A 35 7.36 -6.33 -7.17
CA PRO A 35 6.55 -6.97 -6.14
C PRO A 35 6.22 -6.01 -5.01
N ILE A 36 4.94 -5.95 -4.63
CA ILE A 36 4.40 -5.14 -3.54
C ILE A 36 4.19 -6.03 -2.32
N PRO A 37 4.65 -5.64 -1.12
CA PRO A 37 4.44 -6.44 0.09
C PRO A 37 2.97 -6.51 0.47
N HIS A 38 2.56 -7.66 1.00
CA HIS A 38 1.21 -7.87 1.52
C HIS A 38 0.99 -7.07 2.82
N LEU A 39 -0.24 -6.61 3.10
CA LEU A 39 -0.53 -5.81 4.29
C LEU A 39 -0.17 -6.54 5.59
N ARG A 40 -0.48 -7.84 5.69
CA ARG A 40 -0.06 -8.68 6.82
C ARG A 40 1.46 -8.68 7.05
N LEU A 41 2.26 -8.60 5.98
CA LEU A 41 3.71 -8.51 6.10
C LEU A 41 4.12 -7.13 6.64
N ILE A 42 3.51 -6.07 6.15
CA ILE A 42 3.77 -4.70 6.65
C ILE A 42 3.30 -4.53 8.09
N HIS A 43 2.19 -5.14 8.51
CA HIS A 43 1.76 -5.13 9.91
C HIS A 43 2.77 -5.84 10.83
N ALA A 44 3.43 -6.90 10.36
CA ALA A 44 4.49 -7.57 11.11
C ALA A 44 5.81 -6.77 11.12
N PHE A 45 6.06 -5.94 10.10
CA PHE A 45 7.27 -5.11 9.96
C PHE A 45 6.92 -3.66 9.58
N PRO A 46 6.38 -2.86 10.52
CA PRO A 46 5.80 -1.55 10.21
C PRO A 46 6.79 -0.51 9.67
N THR A 47 8.09 -0.73 9.89
CA THR A 47 9.17 0.15 9.45
C THR A 47 9.78 -0.26 8.11
N ALA A 48 9.26 -1.30 7.46
CA ALA A 48 9.80 -1.82 6.21
C ALA A 48 9.54 -0.91 5.00
N LEU A 49 8.55 -0.02 5.09
CA LEU A 49 8.20 0.95 4.05
C LEU A 49 8.06 2.36 4.62
N PRO A 50 8.33 3.39 3.82
CA PRO A 50 7.90 4.74 4.16
C PRO A 50 6.38 4.82 4.25
N THR A 51 5.88 5.64 5.17
CA THR A 51 4.45 5.78 5.43
C THR A 51 3.94 7.18 5.15
N ILE A 52 2.76 7.26 4.54
CA ILE A 52 1.96 8.49 4.44
C ILE A 52 0.65 8.32 5.22
N GLN A 53 -0.03 9.40 5.59
CA GLN A 53 -1.29 9.32 6.35
C GLN A 53 -2.42 10.02 5.61
N ILE A 54 -3.55 9.33 5.48
CA ILE A 54 -4.81 9.92 5.01
C ILE A 54 -5.65 10.43 6.17
N ASP A 55 -6.44 11.48 5.92
CA ASP A 55 -7.44 11.95 6.86
C ASP A 55 -8.62 10.99 7.06
N ARG A 56 -9.41 11.25 8.10
CA ARG A 56 -10.63 10.47 8.42
C ARG A 56 -11.64 10.36 7.28
N GLY A 57 -11.77 11.39 6.44
CA GLY A 57 -12.74 11.44 5.35
C GLY A 57 -12.41 10.47 4.22
N ALA A 58 -11.11 10.25 3.97
CA ALA A 58 -10.62 9.35 2.94
C ALA A 58 -10.70 7.86 3.32
N ILE A 59 -10.71 7.52 4.62
CA ILE A 59 -10.63 6.12 5.11
C ILE A 59 -11.68 5.22 4.45
N ARG A 60 -12.96 5.61 4.49
CA ARG A 60 -14.04 4.77 3.95
C ARG A 60 -13.86 4.48 2.45
N PHE A 61 -13.30 5.43 1.72
CA PHE A 61 -13.13 5.33 0.28
C PHE A 61 -11.96 4.42 -0.07
N VAL A 62 -10.84 4.57 0.64
CA VAL A 62 -9.69 3.66 0.53
C VAL A 62 -10.09 2.22 0.85
N LEU A 63 -10.84 2.00 1.93
CA LEU A 63 -11.35 0.67 2.30
C LEU A 63 -12.44 0.13 1.35
N SER A 64 -12.91 0.94 0.41
CA SER A 64 -13.83 0.53 -0.65
C SER A 64 -13.12 0.32 -2.00
N GLY A 65 -11.78 0.43 -2.03
CA GLY A 65 -10.99 0.31 -3.24
C GLY A 65 -11.06 1.52 -4.18
N ALA A 66 -11.52 2.67 -3.70
CA ALA A 66 -11.52 3.89 -4.50
C ALA A 66 -10.10 4.44 -4.69
N THR A 67 -9.90 5.18 -5.78
CA THR A 67 -8.67 5.93 -6.05
C THR A 67 -8.37 6.91 -4.92
N LEU A 68 -7.15 6.88 -4.41
CA LEU A 68 -6.64 7.82 -3.43
C LEU A 68 -6.25 9.13 -4.12
N MET A 69 -6.85 10.22 -3.66
CA MET A 69 -6.65 11.56 -4.19
C MET A 69 -5.81 12.42 -3.24
N ALA A 70 -5.01 13.33 -3.79
CA ALA A 70 -4.12 14.20 -3.02
C ALA A 70 -4.78 14.98 -1.86
N PRO A 71 -6.04 15.49 -1.96
CA PRO A 71 -6.68 16.21 -0.86
C PRO A 71 -6.77 15.43 0.44
N GLY A 72 -6.88 14.09 0.38
CA GLY A 72 -6.92 13.25 1.59
C GLY A 72 -5.59 13.19 2.35
N LEU A 73 -4.49 13.60 1.71
CA LEU A 73 -3.13 13.60 2.25
C LEU A 73 -2.63 15.01 2.61
N THR A 74 -3.16 16.05 1.94
CA THR A 74 -2.79 17.45 2.16
C THR A 74 -3.75 18.22 3.05
N SER A 75 -4.79 17.56 3.58
CA SER A 75 -5.72 18.13 4.56
C SER A 75 -5.09 18.18 5.97
N PRO A 76 -5.73 18.85 6.96
CA PRO A 76 -5.21 18.90 8.33
C PRO A 76 -5.02 17.53 9.02
N GLY A 77 -5.74 16.50 8.58
CA GLY A 77 -5.60 15.12 9.06
C GLY A 77 -4.58 14.29 8.29
N GLY A 78 -4.22 14.71 7.08
CA GLY A 78 -3.23 14.05 6.22
C GLY A 78 -1.79 14.35 6.64
N ARG A 79 -0.86 13.42 6.37
CA ARG A 79 0.57 13.61 6.62
C ARG A 79 1.38 13.10 5.44
N LEU A 80 2.29 13.93 4.98
CA LEU A 80 3.31 13.61 3.98
C LEU A 80 4.69 13.88 4.61
N PRO A 81 5.74 13.13 4.22
CA PRO A 81 7.09 13.34 4.74
C PRO A 81 7.62 14.72 4.33
N ASP A 82 8.56 15.27 5.09
CA ASP A 82 9.24 16.52 4.77
C ASP A 82 10.12 16.40 3.51
N ALA A 83 10.53 17.54 2.94
CA ALA A 83 11.25 17.57 1.66
C ALA A 83 12.57 16.77 1.66
N GLU A 84 13.25 16.67 2.81
CA GLU A 84 14.46 15.85 2.99
C GLU A 84 14.20 14.34 2.82
N HIS A 85 12.96 13.91 3.03
CA HIS A 85 12.49 12.53 2.92
C HIS A 85 11.40 12.40 1.85
N ALA A 86 11.43 13.26 0.84
CA ALA A 86 10.47 13.25 -0.24
C ALA A 86 10.42 11.88 -0.93
N LEU A 87 9.22 11.44 -1.26
CA LEU A 87 8.99 10.20 -1.97
C LEU A 87 8.66 10.49 -3.43
N GLU A 88 9.17 9.64 -4.30
CA GLU A 88 9.09 9.78 -5.76
C GLU A 88 7.94 8.94 -6.35
N ALA A 89 7.50 9.33 -7.54
CA ALA A 89 6.59 8.49 -8.31
C ALA A 89 7.18 7.09 -8.55
N GLY A 90 6.33 6.06 -8.48
CA GLY A 90 6.70 4.65 -8.57
C GLY A 90 7.17 4.03 -7.26
N GLN A 91 7.48 4.81 -6.22
CA GLN A 91 7.85 4.25 -4.93
C GLN A 91 6.65 3.60 -4.24
N VAL A 92 6.88 2.40 -3.68
CA VAL A 92 5.88 1.67 -2.89
C VAL A 92 5.85 2.23 -1.47
N VAL A 93 4.66 2.62 -1.02
CA VAL A 93 4.43 3.25 0.28
C VAL A 93 3.31 2.55 1.03
N ALA A 94 3.34 2.64 2.36
CA ALA A 94 2.24 2.21 3.20
C ALA A 94 1.40 3.41 3.64
N VAL A 95 0.07 3.26 3.63
CA VAL A 95 -0.87 4.33 3.94
C VAL A 95 -1.51 4.07 5.30
N LYS A 96 -1.30 4.97 6.25
CA LYS A 96 -1.95 4.98 7.55
C LYS A 96 -3.23 5.78 7.51
N ALA A 97 -4.17 5.43 8.36
CA ALA A 97 -5.39 6.19 8.60
C ALA A 97 -5.25 7.08 9.84
N GLU A 98 -5.73 8.32 9.76
CA GLU A 98 -5.74 9.23 10.91
C GLU A 98 -6.44 8.59 12.12
N GLY A 99 -5.71 8.50 13.24
CA GLY A 99 -6.21 7.92 14.48
C GLY A 99 -6.23 6.38 14.51
N LYS A 100 -5.50 5.72 13.60
CA LYS A 100 -5.25 4.28 13.58
C LYS A 100 -3.75 3.99 13.59
N GLU A 101 -3.35 2.87 14.16
CA GLU A 101 -1.94 2.47 14.23
C GLU A 101 -1.54 1.68 12.98
N GLU A 102 -2.43 0.81 12.52
CA GLU A 102 -2.23 -0.08 11.39
C GLU A 102 -2.41 0.62 10.04
N VAL A 103 -1.62 0.19 9.06
CA VAL A 103 -1.74 0.64 7.68
C VAL A 103 -2.99 0.03 7.03
N CYS A 104 -3.69 0.81 6.22
CA CYS A 104 -4.94 0.42 5.58
C CYS A 104 -4.81 0.16 4.08
N LEU A 105 -3.72 0.59 3.45
CA LEU A 105 -3.43 0.44 2.03
C LEU A 105 -1.92 0.38 1.82
N VAL A 106 -1.47 -0.39 0.82
CA VAL A 106 -0.11 -0.39 0.30
C VAL A 106 -0.15 -0.35 -1.22
N GLY A 107 0.68 0.49 -1.83
CA GLY A 107 0.67 0.70 -3.28
C GLY A 107 1.80 1.62 -3.74
N ALA A 108 1.96 1.71 -5.05
CA ALA A 108 2.95 2.59 -5.68
C ALA A 108 2.39 3.98 -5.93
N LEU A 109 3.17 5.01 -5.63
CA LEU A 109 2.81 6.40 -5.90
C LEU A 109 2.72 6.70 -7.40
N LYS A 110 1.68 7.43 -7.83
CA LYS A 110 1.59 7.99 -9.20
C LYS A 110 2.33 9.31 -9.37
N VAL A 111 2.48 10.07 -8.28
CA VAL A 111 3.14 11.38 -8.23
C VAL A 111 3.99 11.46 -6.97
N GLY A 112 5.04 12.28 -6.98
CA GLY A 112 5.90 12.46 -5.80
C GLY A 112 5.25 13.34 -4.71
N THR A 113 5.72 13.22 -3.47
CA THR A 113 5.10 13.90 -2.32
C THR A 113 5.21 15.42 -2.37
N GLU A 114 6.30 15.96 -2.95
CA GLU A 114 6.45 17.41 -3.14
C GLU A 114 5.46 17.95 -4.18
N GLU A 115 5.21 17.19 -5.24
CA GLU A 115 4.18 17.54 -6.22
C GLU A 115 2.78 17.50 -5.60
N MET A 116 2.49 16.51 -4.74
CA MET A 116 1.23 16.43 -4.01
C MET A 116 1.00 17.68 -3.14
N LYS A 117 2.01 18.08 -2.36
CA LYS A 117 1.94 19.28 -1.52
C LYS A 117 1.74 20.55 -2.35
N SER A 118 2.46 20.67 -3.46
CA SER A 118 2.41 21.84 -4.33
C SER A 118 1.07 21.99 -5.05
N LYS A 119 0.55 20.91 -5.63
CA LYS A 119 -0.69 20.94 -6.42
C LYS A 119 -1.96 20.79 -5.58
N GLY A 120 -1.90 20.02 -4.48
CA GLY A 120 -3.04 19.72 -3.60
C GLY A 120 -4.19 18.96 -4.27
N LYS A 121 -4.02 18.47 -5.50
CA LYS A 121 -5.05 17.79 -6.29
C LYS A 121 -4.43 16.75 -7.22
N GLY A 122 -5.25 15.80 -7.66
CA GLY A 122 -4.84 14.73 -8.58
C GLY A 122 -4.83 13.36 -7.92
N VAL A 123 -4.60 12.34 -8.75
CA VAL A 123 -4.53 10.93 -8.35
C VAL A 123 -3.17 10.65 -7.73
N VAL A 124 -3.17 10.06 -6.53
CA VAL A 124 -1.96 9.63 -5.82
C VAL A 124 -1.73 8.13 -5.96
N MET A 125 -2.81 7.34 -5.88
CA MET A 125 -2.80 5.89 -6.05
C MET A 125 -4.17 5.47 -6.62
N ASP A 126 -4.17 4.75 -7.74
CA ASP A 126 -5.37 4.13 -8.33
C ASP A 126 -5.37 2.60 -8.20
N GLU A 127 -4.23 2.03 -7.80
CA GLU A 127 -4.04 0.60 -7.59
C GLU A 127 -3.30 0.37 -6.28
N GLY A 128 -3.62 -0.73 -5.61
CA GLY A 128 -2.97 -1.15 -4.39
C GLY A 128 -3.75 -2.23 -3.67
N HIS A 129 -3.19 -2.69 -2.55
CA HIS A 129 -3.79 -3.69 -1.68
C HIS A 129 -4.24 -3.03 -0.39
N TYR A 130 -5.52 -3.16 -0.05
CA TYR A 130 -6.15 -2.48 1.09
C TYR A 130 -6.86 -3.46 2.04
N LEU A 131 -7.10 -3.01 3.27
CA LEU A 131 -7.79 -3.84 4.26
C LEU A 131 -9.22 -4.13 3.80
N GLY A 132 -9.58 -5.41 3.78
CA GLY A 132 -10.90 -5.86 3.35
C GLY A 132 -11.03 -6.14 1.85
N ASP A 133 -9.98 -5.95 1.05
CA ASP A 133 -9.99 -6.37 -0.35
C ASP A 133 -9.96 -7.90 -0.54
N GLY A 134 -10.04 -8.35 -1.79
CA GLY A 134 -10.02 -9.78 -2.10
C GLY A 134 -8.72 -10.48 -1.69
N LEU A 135 -7.58 -9.79 -1.74
CA LEU A 135 -6.29 -10.34 -1.37
C LEU A 135 -6.17 -10.47 0.17
N TRP A 136 -6.71 -9.51 0.92
CA TRP A 136 -6.77 -9.51 2.38
C TRP A 136 -7.62 -10.66 2.91
N ASN A 137 -8.77 -10.90 2.26
CA ASN A 137 -9.73 -11.94 2.62
C ASN A 137 -9.38 -13.31 2.02
N LEU A 138 -8.34 -13.40 1.19
CA LEU A 138 -7.91 -14.65 0.60
C LEU A 138 -7.50 -15.62 1.69
N GLN A 139 -8.12 -16.79 1.68
CA GLN A 139 -7.74 -17.92 2.52
C GLN A 139 -6.76 -18.78 1.73
N LEU A 140 -5.62 -19.05 2.35
CA LEU A 140 -4.58 -19.93 1.81
C LEU A 140 -4.65 -21.20 2.66
N ASP A 141 -5.14 -22.27 2.06
CA ASP A 141 -5.25 -23.60 2.67
C ASP A 141 -3.91 -24.35 2.59
#